data_AF-A0AA49IZD0-F1
#
_entry.id   AF-A0AA49IZD0-F1
#
_cell.length_a   1.000
_cell.length_b   1.000
_cell.length_c   1.000
_cell.angle_alpha   90.00
_cell.angle_beta   90.00
_cell.angle_gamma   90.00
#
_symmetry.space_group_name_H-M   'P 1'
#
loop_
_entity.id
_entity.type
_entity.pdbx_description
1 polymer ?
#
loop_
_entity_poly.entity_id
_entity_poly.type
_entity_poly.pdbx_seq_one_letter_code
_entity_poly.pdbx_strand_id
1 'polypeptide(L)'
;MLAIWMMLCALPARADVDESTYEAVGAVRGERERQRFRVQFMRELEAERRRAEIEAAEVARIRAEAQTREAARPYPERLTEQRCTLCHPAENYTSKHHTWLYWRLVVARMVWLNEAPIAEGSQAVIAAHLAEVYPARGEEIVIEYGLPAIALAMLSGAAWAGRRFWKGRK
;
A
#
# COMPACT_ATOMS: atom_id res chain seq x y z
N MET A 1 15.98 -26.17 -16.62
CA MET A 1 16.45 -24.77 -16.80
C MET A 1 17.24 -24.25 -15.59
N LEU A 2 18.10 -25.07 -14.96
CA LEU A 2 18.92 -24.66 -13.80
C LEU A 2 20.44 -24.75 -14.06
N ALA A 3 20.87 -25.35 -15.18
CA ALA A 3 22.29 -25.58 -15.45
C ALA A 3 22.99 -24.43 -16.22
N ILE A 4 22.24 -23.51 -16.82
CA ILE A 4 22.80 -22.41 -17.64
C ILE A 4 23.27 -21.22 -16.77
N TRP A 5 22.78 -21.10 -15.54
CA TRP A 5 23.10 -19.97 -14.65
C TRP A 5 24.43 -20.11 -13.89
N MET A 6 25.02 -21.31 -13.80
CA MET A 6 26.26 -21.53 -13.06
C MET A 6 27.55 -21.28 -13.87
N MET A 7 27.46 -21.13 -15.19
CA MET A 7 28.65 -20.95 -16.05
C MET A 7 29.10 -19.49 -16.25
N LEU A 8 28.36 -18.50 -15.75
CA LEU A 8 28.70 -17.08 -15.90
C LEU A 8 29.54 -16.48 -14.76
N CYS A 9 29.80 -17.22 -13.68
CA CYS A 9 30.47 -16.67 -12.48
C CYS A 9 32.00 -16.91 -12.42
N ALA A 10 32.62 -17.45 -13.46
CA ALA A 10 34.04 -17.85 -13.42
C ALA A 10 34.96 -17.06 -14.37
N LEU A 11 34.52 -15.91 -14.87
CA LEU A 11 35.41 -15.00 -15.60
C LEU A 11 36.12 -14.09 -14.59
N PRO A 12 37.45 -14.17 -14.45
CA PRO A 12 38.18 -13.20 -13.65
C PRO A 12 37.97 -11.83 -14.29
N ALA A 13 37.38 -10.91 -13.54
CA ALA A 13 37.34 -9.49 -13.89
C ALA A 13 38.79 -8.96 -13.83
N ARG A 14 39.57 -9.22 -14.87
CA ARG A 14 40.83 -8.50 -15.12
C ARG A 14 40.43 -7.12 -15.60
N ALA A 15 40.48 -6.16 -14.68
CA ALA A 15 40.47 -4.77 -15.07
C ALA A 15 41.74 -4.55 -15.92
N ASP A 16 41.55 -4.37 -17.21
CA ASP A 16 42.60 -4.12 -18.21
C ASP A 16 43.08 -2.66 -18.03
N VAL A 17 43.62 -2.38 -16.84
CA VAL A 17 44.17 -1.08 -16.49
C VAL A 17 45.66 -1.18 -16.68
N ASP A 18 46.10 -0.83 -17.89
CA ASP A 18 47.51 -0.75 -18.23
C ASP A 18 48.20 0.25 -17.30
N GLU A 19 49.22 -0.22 -16.57
CA GLU A 19 50.01 0.55 -15.60
C GLU A 19 50.70 1.74 -16.27
N SER A 20 50.98 1.63 -17.58
CA SER A 20 51.53 2.72 -18.40
C SER A 20 50.57 3.92 -18.50
N THR A 21 49.26 3.72 -18.28
CA THR A 21 48.26 4.80 -18.25
C THR A 21 48.41 5.69 -17.00
N TYR A 22 49.05 5.18 -15.95
CA TYR A 22 49.37 5.94 -14.73
C TYR A 22 50.79 6.51 -14.71
N GLU A 23 51.63 6.20 -15.71
CA GLU A 23 52.79 7.03 -16.06
C GLU A 23 52.29 8.35 -16.70
N ALA A 24 51.43 9.06 -15.99
CA ALA A 24 51.08 10.42 -16.30
C ALA A 24 52.38 11.22 -16.29
N VAL A 25 52.78 11.69 -17.48
CA VAL A 25 53.87 12.64 -17.71
C VAL A 25 53.64 13.83 -16.80
N GLY A 26 54.21 13.76 -15.60
CA GLY A 26 54.11 14.76 -14.56
C GLY A 26 54.98 15.93 -14.93
N ALA A 27 54.55 16.74 -15.89
CA ALA A 27 55.01 18.10 -15.98
C ALA A 27 54.74 18.72 -14.61
N VAL A 28 55.80 18.93 -13.82
CA VAL A 28 55.73 19.48 -12.47
C VAL A 28 55.08 20.85 -12.59
N ARG A 29 53.76 20.91 -12.40
CA ARG A 29 52.99 22.16 -12.36
C ARG A 29 53.70 23.08 -11.38
N GLY A 30 54.05 24.28 -11.83
CA GLY A 30 54.68 25.27 -10.96
C GLY A 30 53.82 25.54 -9.72
N GLU A 31 54.42 25.96 -8.61
CA GLU A 31 53.72 26.15 -7.33
C GLU A 31 52.48 27.05 -7.46
N ARG A 32 52.55 28.10 -8.30
CA ARG A 32 51.42 28.98 -8.59
C ARG A 32 50.24 28.29 -9.29
N GLU A 33 50.52 27.27 -10.10
CA GLU A 33 49.48 26.50 -10.79
C GLU A 33 48.82 25.48 -9.84
N ARG A 34 49.61 24.86 -8.95
CA ARG A 34 49.08 24.02 -7.87
C ARG A 34 48.16 24.82 -6.93
N GLN A 35 48.54 26.03 -6.56
CA GLN A 35 47.70 26.92 -5.74
C GLN A 35 46.39 27.28 -6.45
N ARG A 36 46.43 27.59 -7.75
CA ARG A 36 45.21 27.87 -8.54
C ARG A 36 44.28 26.66 -8.60
N PHE A 37 44.82 25.48 -8.84
CA PHE A 37 44.04 24.24 -8.87
C PHE A 37 43.39 23.96 -7.51
N ARG A 38 44.12 24.12 -6.40
CA ARG A 38 43.56 23.95 -5.04
C ARG A 38 42.40 24.89 -4.78
N VAL A 39 42.51 26.17 -5.16
CA VAL A 39 41.42 27.14 -4.99
C VAL A 39 40.22 26.79 -5.86
N GLN A 40 40.42 26.36 -7.10
CA GLN A 40 39.33 25.92 -7.97
C GLN A 40 38.63 24.67 -7.42
N PHE A 41 39.40 23.67 -7.02
CA PHE A 41 38.87 22.43 -6.45
C PHE A 41 38.06 22.69 -5.17
N MET A 42 38.55 23.54 -4.26
CA MET A 42 37.80 23.90 -3.06
C MET A 42 36.49 24.61 -3.38
N ARG A 43 36.48 25.49 -4.40
CA ARG A 43 35.26 26.18 -4.86
C ARG A 43 34.25 25.20 -5.46
N GLU A 44 34.71 24.23 -6.23
CA GLU A 44 33.86 23.18 -6.81
C GLU A 44 33.23 22.32 -5.71
N LEU A 45 34.04 21.88 -4.73
CA LEU A 45 33.56 21.08 -3.60
C LEU A 45 32.53 21.84 -2.74
N GLU A 46 32.74 23.14 -2.48
CA GLU A 46 31.76 23.98 -1.79
C GLU A 46 30.47 24.16 -2.60
N ALA A 47 30.58 24.32 -3.92
CA ALA A 47 29.43 24.43 -4.80
C ALA A 47 28.62 23.12 -4.84
N GLU A 48 29.29 21.96 -4.88
CA GLU A 48 28.65 20.65 -4.78
C GLU A 48 27.96 20.45 -3.42
N ARG A 49 28.63 20.81 -2.32
CA ARG A 49 28.02 20.76 -0.98
C ARG A 49 26.76 21.60 -0.89
N ARG A 50 26.78 22.84 -1.40
CA ARG A 50 25.59 23.70 -1.44
C ARG A 50 24.47 23.09 -2.27
N ARG A 51 24.77 22.47 -3.42
CA ARG A 51 23.76 21.78 -4.25
C ARG A 51 23.16 20.60 -3.49
N ALA A 52 24.00 19.78 -2.86
CA ALA A 52 23.55 18.64 -2.06
C ALA A 52 22.71 19.08 -0.85
N GLU A 53 23.06 20.18 -0.18
CA GLU A 53 22.27 20.75 0.90
C GLU A 53 20.89 21.24 0.43
N ILE A 54 20.83 21.93 -0.72
CA ILE A 54 19.57 22.37 -1.32
C ILE A 54 18.69 21.18 -1.70
N GLU A 55 19.28 20.16 -2.34
CA GLU A 55 18.55 18.94 -2.72
C GLU A 55 18.05 18.17 -1.48
N ALA A 56 18.88 18.02 -0.46
CA ALA A 56 18.49 17.38 0.80
C ALA A 56 17.37 18.15 1.51
N ALA A 57 17.43 19.49 1.52
CA ALA A 57 16.39 20.34 2.09
C ALA A 57 15.07 20.21 1.31
N GLU A 58 15.13 20.14 -0.02
CA GLU A 58 13.97 19.94 -0.88
C GLU A 58 13.32 18.57 -0.62
N VAL A 59 14.11 17.49 -0.60
CA VAL A 59 13.62 16.14 -0.30
C VAL A 59 13.01 16.08 1.11
N ALA A 60 13.62 16.73 2.09
CA ALA A 60 13.09 16.82 3.44
C ALA A 60 11.75 17.57 3.47
N ARG A 61 11.61 18.66 2.70
CA ARG A 61 10.34 19.40 2.58
C ARG A 61 9.25 18.54 1.95
N ILE A 62 9.54 17.88 0.82
CA ILE A 62 8.58 16.99 0.14
C ILE A 62 8.13 15.87 1.08
N ARG A 63 9.07 15.25 1.83
CA ARG A 63 8.74 14.21 2.81
C ARG A 63 7.89 14.74 3.95
N ALA A 64 8.21 15.92 4.49
CA ALA A 64 7.42 16.54 5.55
C ALA A 64 6.00 16.86 5.07
N GLU A 65 5.83 17.39 3.86
CA GLU A 65 4.52 17.63 3.25
C GLU A 65 3.73 16.35 2.98
N ALA A 66 4.40 15.27 2.58
CA ALA A 66 3.74 13.98 2.40
C ALA A 66 3.24 13.42 3.75
N GLN A 67 4.05 13.56 4.81
CA GLN A 67 3.67 13.12 6.15
C GLN A 67 2.52 13.95 6.72
N THR A 68 2.50 15.27 6.52
CA THR A 68 1.39 16.12 6.97
C THR A 68 0.11 15.82 6.19
N ARG A 69 0.21 15.60 4.87
CA ARG A 69 -0.91 15.16 4.04
C ARG A 69 -1.48 13.83 4.53
N GLU A 70 -0.63 12.84 4.77
CA GLU A 70 -1.05 11.55 5.30
C GLU A 70 -1.69 11.70 6.68
N ALA A 71 -1.07 12.46 7.60
CA ALA A 71 -1.61 12.68 8.94
C ALA A 71 -2.97 13.41 8.94
N ALA A 72 -3.23 14.27 7.95
CA ALA A 72 -4.48 15.00 7.80
C ALA A 72 -5.64 14.11 7.29
N ARG A 73 -5.35 12.91 6.77
CA ARG A 73 -6.41 12.02 6.25
C ARG A 73 -7.33 11.53 7.36
N PRO A 74 -8.64 11.50 7.12
CA PRO A 74 -9.62 10.97 8.06
C PRO A 74 -9.21 9.60 8.60
N TYR A 75 -9.38 9.41 9.90
CA TYR A 75 -9.03 8.15 10.56
C TYR A 75 -9.64 6.89 9.88
N PRO A 76 -10.93 6.87 9.49
CA PRO A 76 -11.52 5.68 8.87
C PRO A 76 -10.89 5.33 7.51
N GLU A 77 -10.45 6.32 6.74
CA GLU A 77 -9.78 6.15 5.45
C GLU A 77 -8.40 5.52 5.64
N ARG A 78 -7.57 6.11 6.53
CA ARG A 78 -6.25 5.57 6.86
C ARG A 78 -6.31 4.15 7.41
N LEU A 79 -7.27 3.91 8.30
CA LEU A 79 -7.48 2.59 8.89
C LEU A 79 -7.85 1.57 7.82
N THR A 80 -8.75 1.94 6.90
CA THR A 80 -9.19 1.05 5.81
C THR A 80 -8.04 0.73 4.88
N GLU A 81 -7.27 1.71 4.42
CA GLU A 81 -6.12 1.45 3.56
C GLU A 81 -5.06 0.60 4.26
N GLN A 82 -4.68 0.95 5.50
CA GLN A 82 -3.67 0.23 6.25
C GLN A 82 -4.03 -1.24 6.48
N ARG A 83 -5.32 -1.58 6.61
CA ARG A 83 -5.77 -2.94 6.92
C ARG A 83 -6.19 -3.72 5.69
N CYS A 84 -6.90 -3.10 4.75
CA CYS A 84 -7.48 -3.77 3.59
C CYS A 84 -6.49 -3.92 2.43
N THR A 85 -5.36 -3.19 2.42
CA THR A 85 -4.34 -3.33 1.35
C THR A 85 -3.23 -4.35 1.66
N LEU A 86 -3.25 -4.97 2.83
CA LEU A 86 -2.22 -5.93 3.25
C LEU A 86 -2.21 -7.22 2.42
N CYS A 87 -3.39 -7.66 1.97
CA CYS A 87 -3.55 -8.93 1.26
C CYS A 87 -3.88 -8.77 -0.22
N HIS A 88 -4.45 -7.64 -0.61
CA HIS A 88 -4.89 -7.36 -1.96
C HIS A 88 -4.89 -5.86 -2.22
N PRO A 89 -4.81 -5.40 -3.48
CA PRO A 89 -4.71 -3.98 -3.75
C PRO A 89 -6.09 -3.30 -3.53
N ALA A 90 -6.10 -1.96 -3.48
CA ALA A 90 -7.30 -1.20 -3.08
C ALA A 90 -8.47 -1.40 -4.06
N GLU A 91 -8.18 -1.66 -5.33
CA GLU A 91 -9.14 -1.88 -6.42
C GLU A 91 -10.14 -3.01 -6.11
N ASN A 92 -9.74 -3.96 -5.25
CA ASN A 92 -10.61 -5.06 -4.84
C ASN A 92 -11.83 -4.59 -4.02
N TYR A 93 -11.71 -3.53 -3.24
CA TYR A 93 -12.83 -2.98 -2.48
C TYR A 93 -13.42 -1.72 -3.11
N THR A 94 -12.63 -0.89 -3.82
CA THR A 94 -13.15 0.33 -4.45
C THR A 94 -14.11 0.07 -5.62
N SER A 95 -14.05 -1.12 -6.22
CA SER A 95 -14.95 -1.55 -7.29
C SER A 95 -16.25 -2.20 -6.80
N LYS A 96 -16.42 -2.33 -5.47
CA LYS A 96 -17.56 -3.02 -4.86
C LYS A 96 -18.47 -2.02 -4.17
N HIS A 97 -19.78 -2.23 -4.32
CA HIS A 97 -20.81 -1.35 -3.79
C HIS A 97 -21.73 -2.19 -2.90
N HIS A 98 -21.65 -1.98 -1.60
CA HIS A 98 -22.36 -2.78 -0.62
C HIS A 98 -23.00 -1.90 0.46
N THR A 99 -24.03 -2.44 1.10
CA THR A 99 -24.60 -1.79 2.28
C THR A 99 -23.67 -1.94 3.48
N TRP A 100 -23.91 -1.15 4.51
CA TRP A 100 -23.18 -1.26 5.78
C TRP A 100 -23.20 -2.69 6.35
N LEU A 101 -24.34 -3.37 6.28
CA LEU A 101 -24.50 -4.71 6.83
C LEU A 101 -23.62 -5.72 6.07
N TYR A 102 -23.63 -5.64 4.73
CA TYR A 102 -22.84 -6.55 3.92
C TYR A 102 -21.34 -6.27 4.05
N TRP A 103 -20.92 -5.01 4.09
CA TRP A 103 -19.52 -4.67 4.39
C TRP A 103 -19.07 -5.21 5.75
N ARG A 104 -19.93 -5.15 6.77
CA ARG A 104 -19.65 -5.75 8.08
C ARG A 104 -19.47 -7.26 7.99
N LEU A 105 -20.28 -7.96 7.20
CA LEU A 105 -20.12 -9.40 6.95
C LEU A 105 -18.83 -9.73 6.19
N VAL A 106 -18.47 -8.91 5.19
CA VAL A 106 -17.21 -9.06 4.44
C VAL A 106 -16.01 -8.92 5.38
N VAL A 107 -15.97 -7.86 6.19
CA VAL A 107 -14.88 -7.64 7.15
C VAL A 107 -14.84 -8.74 8.21
N ALA A 108 -16.00 -9.16 8.74
CA ALA A 108 -16.06 -10.28 9.67
C ALA A 108 -15.52 -11.56 9.03
N ARG A 109 -15.92 -11.89 7.79
CA ARG A 109 -15.41 -13.05 7.06
C ARG A 109 -13.89 -12.99 6.89
N MET A 110 -13.33 -11.82 6.60
CA MET A 110 -11.87 -11.66 6.49
C MET A 110 -11.16 -11.99 7.82
N VAL A 111 -11.71 -11.56 8.95
CA VAL A 111 -11.13 -11.86 10.27
C VAL A 111 -11.29 -13.32 10.64
N TRP A 112 -12.49 -13.89 10.47
CA TRP A 112 -12.81 -15.23 10.94
C TRP A 112 -12.32 -16.36 10.04
N LEU A 113 -12.36 -16.18 8.71
CA LEU A 113 -11.98 -17.23 7.75
C LEU A 113 -10.60 -17.04 7.16
N ASN A 114 -10.14 -15.78 7.02
CA ASN A 114 -8.86 -15.47 6.38
C ASN A 114 -7.82 -14.95 7.38
N GLU A 115 -8.13 -14.98 8.68
CA GLU A 115 -7.23 -14.55 9.77
C GLU A 115 -6.65 -13.14 9.57
N ALA A 116 -7.41 -12.24 8.93
CA ALA A 116 -6.95 -10.88 8.67
C ALA A 116 -6.69 -10.14 10.00
N PRO A 117 -5.54 -9.45 10.14
CA PRO A 117 -5.15 -8.81 11.40
C PRO A 117 -5.91 -7.50 11.61
N ILE A 118 -7.22 -7.59 11.89
CA ILE A 118 -8.12 -6.45 12.11
C ILE A 118 -8.70 -6.57 13.53
N ALA A 119 -8.40 -5.58 14.37
CA ALA A 119 -8.95 -5.52 15.72
C ALA A 119 -10.48 -5.37 15.69
N GLU A 120 -11.17 -5.96 16.67
CA GLU A 120 -12.63 -6.00 16.72
C GLU A 120 -13.27 -4.60 16.61
N GLY A 121 -12.74 -3.62 17.35
CA GLY A 121 -13.22 -2.23 17.29
C GLY A 121 -13.01 -1.53 15.93
N SER A 122 -12.01 -1.97 15.15
CA SER A 122 -11.73 -1.43 13.82
C SER A 122 -12.68 -1.95 12.76
N GLN A 123 -13.26 -3.14 12.94
CA GLN A 123 -14.12 -3.77 11.93
C GLN A 123 -15.35 -2.91 11.60
N ALA A 124 -15.99 -2.36 12.63
CA ALA A 124 -17.18 -1.52 12.46
C ALA A 124 -16.84 -0.18 11.77
N VAL A 125 -15.67 0.40 12.07
CA VAL A 125 -15.21 1.66 11.46
C VAL A 125 -14.92 1.46 9.98
N ILE A 126 -14.22 0.38 9.62
CA ILE A 126 -13.93 0.03 8.22
C ILE A 126 -15.24 -0.20 7.46
N ALA A 127 -16.17 -0.98 8.01
CA ALA A 127 -17.45 -1.25 7.35
C ALA A 127 -18.30 0.02 7.18
N ALA A 128 -18.31 0.92 8.16
CA ALA A 128 -18.97 2.23 8.07
C ALA A 128 -18.37 3.09 6.96
N HIS A 129 -17.04 3.21 6.93
CA HIS A 129 -16.35 3.99 5.90
C HIS A 129 -16.60 3.44 4.50
N LEU A 130 -16.49 2.12 4.30
CA LEU A 130 -16.72 1.50 3.01
C LEU A 130 -18.16 1.67 2.53
N ALA A 131 -19.14 1.63 3.43
CA ALA A 131 -20.54 1.89 3.09
C ALA A 131 -20.82 3.35 2.74
N GLU A 132 -20.11 4.29 3.36
CA GLU A 132 -20.23 5.73 3.10
C GLU A 132 -19.60 6.10 1.75
N VAL A 133 -18.39 5.61 1.47
CA VAL A 133 -17.65 5.93 0.23
C VAL A 133 -18.11 5.10 -0.96
N TYR A 134 -18.45 3.82 -0.74
CA TYR A 134 -18.88 2.88 -1.78
C TYR A 134 -20.27 2.30 -1.45
N PRO A 135 -21.32 3.15 -1.43
CA PRO A 135 -22.66 2.69 -1.09
C PRO A 135 -23.19 1.74 -2.16
N ALA A 136 -23.96 0.73 -1.71
CA ALA A 136 -24.78 -0.10 -2.58
C ALA A 136 -25.70 0.76 -3.47
N ARG A 137 -25.95 0.30 -4.70
CA ARG A 137 -26.88 0.94 -5.63
C ARG A 137 -28.17 0.11 -5.68
N GLY A 138 -29.19 0.65 -6.34
CA GLY A 138 -30.59 0.25 -6.16
C GLY A 138 -30.84 -1.26 -6.13
N GLU A 139 -30.28 -2.00 -7.09
CA GLU A 139 -30.46 -3.45 -7.19
C GLU A 139 -29.67 -4.23 -6.12
N GLU A 140 -28.46 -3.80 -5.76
CA GLU A 140 -27.70 -4.46 -4.69
C GLU A 140 -28.39 -4.32 -3.32
N ILE A 141 -29.03 -3.18 -3.04
CA ILE A 141 -29.82 -2.98 -1.82
C ILE A 141 -30.97 -3.98 -1.73
N VAL A 142 -31.70 -4.19 -2.84
CA VAL A 142 -32.82 -5.15 -2.88
C VAL A 142 -32.32 -6.58 -2.70
N ILE A 143 -31.18 -6.93 -3.29
CA ILE A 143 -30.60 -8.26 -3.11
C ILE A 143 -30.14 -8.46 -1.66
N GLU A 144 -29.39 -7.50 -1.11
CA GLU A 144 -28.78 -7.61 0.22
C GLU A 144 -29.81 -7.63 1.35
N TYR A 145 -30.90 -6.87 1.26
CA TYR A 145 -31.95 -6.85 2.28
C TYR A 145 -33.18 -7.69 1.92
N GLY A 146 -33.57 -7.70 0.66
CA GLY A 146 -34.79 -8.35 0.19
C GLY A 146 -34.72 -9.86 0.26
N LEU A 147 -33.60 -10.49 -0.15
CA LEU A 147 -33.46 -11.95 -0.07
C LEU A 147 -33.50 -12.48 1.38
N PRO A 148 -32.76 -11.90 2.34
CA PRO A 148 -32.88 -12.32 3.74
C PRO A 148 -34.27 -12.09 4.31
N ALA A 149 -34.92 -10.97 3.99
CA ALA A 149 -36.28 -10.69 4.45
C ALA A 149 -37.29 -11.71 3.92
N ILE A 150 -37.20 -12.06 2.64
CA ILE A 150 -38.04 -13.10 2.02
C ILE A 150 -37.77 -14.46 2.66
N ALA A 151 -36.51 -14.84 2.88
CA ALA A 151 -36.16 -16.09 3.54
C ALA A 151 -36.73 -16.17 4.97
N LEU A 152 -36.62 -15.09 5.74
CA LEU A 152 -37.17 -15.00 7.09
C LEU A 152 -38.71 -15.11 7.09
N ALA A 153 -39.37 -14.46 6.12
CA ALA A 153 -40.81 -14.56 5.94
C ALA A 153 -41.26 -15.99 5.61
N MET A 154 -40.55 -16.68 4.71
CA MET A 154 -40.82 -18.07 4.35
C MET A 154 -40.67 -19.02 5.56
N LEU A 155 -39.58 -18.88 6.33
CA LEU A 155 -39.35 -19.69 7.53
C LEU A 155 -40.43 -19.43 8.59
N SER A 156 -40.81 -18.18 8.80
CA SER A 156 -41.85 -17.79 9.74
C SER A 156 -43.23 -18.34 9.33
N GLY A 157 -43.55 -18.27 8.04
CA GLY A 157 -44.77 -18.82 7.45
C GLY A 157 -44.83 -20.35 7.59
N ALA A 158 -43.73 -21.04 7.29
CA ALA A 158 -43.62 -22.50 7.47
C ALA A 158 -43.80 -22.90 8.95
N ALA A 159 -43.17 -22.19 9.88
CA ALA A 159 -43.32 -22.42 11.32
C ALA A 159 -44.75 -22.16 11.82
N TRP A 160 -45.43 -21.15 11.27
CA TRP A 160 -46.85 -20.90 11.58
C TRP A 160 -47.75 -22.00 11.03
N ALA A 161 -47.57 -22.39 9.77
CA ALA A 161 -48.35 -23.45 9.13
C ALA A 161 -48.17 -24.79 9.83
N GLY A 162 -46.93 -25.16 10.19
CA GLY A 162 -46.63 -26.36 10.95
C GLY A 162 -47.30 -26.38 12.33
N ARG A 163 -47.27 -25.26 13.06
CA ARG A 163 -47.97 -25.13 14.35
C ARG A 163 -49.49 -25.29 14.22
N ARG A 164 -50.10 -24.69 13.18
CA ARG A 164 -51.55 -24.79 12.94
C ARG A 164 -51.96 -26.20 12.60
N PHE A 165 -51.20 -26.87 11.75
CA PHE A 165 -51.43 -28.26 11.36
C PHE A 165 -51.34 -29.23 12.55
N TRP A 166 -50.38 -29.02 13.46
CA TRP A 166 -50.22 -29.86 14.65
C TRP A 166 -51.35 -29.68 15.68
N LYS A 167 -51.87 -28.45 15.82
CA LYS A 167 -53.03 -28.18 16.69
C LYS A 167 -54.34 -28.76 16.16
N GLY A 168 -54.52 -28.86 14.85
CA GLY A 168 -55.74 -29.41 14.23
C GLY A 168 -55.83 -30.94 14.20
N ARG A 169 -54.76 -31.65 14.62
CA ARG A 169 -54.74 -33.13 14.72
C ARG A 169 -55.01 -33.65 16.14
N LYS A 170 -55.15 -32.76 17.13
CA LYS A 170 -55.58 -33.11 18.49
C LYS A 170 -57.06 -32.81 18.62
#